data_AF-A0A351CCX4-F1
#
_entry.id   AF-A0A351CCX4-F1
#
_cell.length_a   1.000
_cell.length_b   1.000
_cell.length_c   1.000
_cell.angle_alpha   90.00
_cell.angle_beta   90.00
_cell.angle_gamma   90.00
#
_symmetry.space_group_name_H-M   'P 1'
#
loop_
_entity.id
_entity.type
_entity.pdbx_description
1 polymer ?
#
loop_
_entity_poly.entity_id
_entity_poly.type
_entity_poly.pdbx_seq_one_letter_code
_entity_poly.pdbx_strand_id
1 'polypeptide(L)'
;MDVKLINPFINATLNVLEKMAFIKPEAGKPCLKKDDVAQGDVSGVIGFTGESNGTVSVTFNKSCILKIVSNMLGQEMNESRKE
;
A
#
# COMPACT_ATOMS: atom_id res chain seq x y z
N MET A 1 -4.78 17.14 -9.86
CA MET A 1 -4.46 16.81 -8.45
C MET A 1 -3.05 17.27 -8.18
N ASP A 2 -2.86 18.10 -7.17
CA ASP A 2 -1.56 18.67 -6.83
C ASP A 2 -0.63 17.57 -6.27
N VAL A 3 0.62 17.53 -6.72
CA VAL A 3 1.61 16.52 -6.28
C VAL A 3 1.84 16.61 -4.76
N LYS A 4 1.57 17.78 -4.18
CA LYS A 4 1.63 18.04 -2.74
C LYS A 4 0.68 17.16 -1.92
N LEU A 5 -0.44 16.73 -2.49
CA LEU A 5 -1.38 15.81 -1.81
C LEU A 5 -0.89 14.37 -1.85
N ILE A 6 -0.11 13.98 -2.86
CA ILE A 6 0.31 12.59 -3.11
C ILE A 6 1.62 12.27 -2.37
N ASN A 7 2.56 13.21 -2.34
CA ASN A 7 3.85 13.07 -1.65
C ASN A 7 3.75 12.59 -0.19
N PRO A 8 2.84 13.10 0.67
CA PRO A 8 2.71 12.59 2.04
C PRO A 8 2.29 11.13 2.08
N PHE A 9 1.43 10.64 1.16
CA PHE A 9 1.08 9.23 1.10
C PHE A 9 2.27 8.37 0.69
N ILE A 10 3.02 8.78 -0.34
CA ILE A 10 4.22 8.06 -0.77
C ILE A 10 5.23 7.96 0.38
N ASN A 11 5.55 9.09 1.01
CA ASN A 11 6.49 9.13 2.13
C ASN A 11 5.99 8.32 3.33
N ALA A 12 4.70 8.39 3.66
CA ALA A 12 4.12 7.59 4.74
C ALA A 12 4.23 6.08 4.45
N THR A 13 3.89 5.65 3.23
CA THR A 13 4.01 4.25 2.83
C THR A 13 5.46 3.76 2.87
N LEU A 14 6.42 4.55 2.37
CA LEU A 14 7.84 4.22 2.44
C LEU A 14 8.30 4.05 3.90
N ASN A 15 7.94 4.99 4.77
CA ASN A 15 8.36 5.00 6.17
C ASN A 15 7.76 3.83 6.97
N VAL A 16 6.49 3.48 6.71
CA VAL A 16 5.83 2.33 7.34
C VAL A 16 6.49 1.03 6.89
N LEU A 17 6.71 0.85 5.58
CA LEU A 17 7.36 -0.36 5.06
C LEU A 17 8.81 -0.49 5.54
N GLU A 18 9.55 0.61 5.64
CA GLU A 18 10.93 0.61 6.12
C GLU A 18 11.02 0.31 7.62
N LYS A 19 10.22 0.99 8.45
CA LYS A 19 10.31 0.86 9.91
C LYS A 19 9.55 -0.34 10.47
N MET A 20 8.37 -0.63 9.96
CA MET A 20 7.52 -1.70 10.50
C MET A 20 7.82 -3.04 9.85
N ALA A 21 8.07 -3.05 8.54
CA ALA A 21 8.29 -4.30 7.80
C ALA A 21 9.77 -4.58 7.50
N PHE A 22 10.71 -3.69 7.86
CA PHE A 22 12.14 -3.84 7.55
C PHE A 22 12.41 -4.11 6.06
N ILE A 23 11.56 -3.57 5.19
CA ILE A 23 11.68 -3.68 3.73
C ILE A 23 12.06 -2.31 3.20
N LYS A 24 12.97 -2.24 2.23
CA LYS A 24 13.28 -1.00 1.51
C LYS A 24 12.47 -0.94 0.21
N PRO A 25 11.22 -0.42 0.23
CA PRO A 25 10.48 -0.19 -1.01
C PRO A 25 11.12 0.96 -1.80
N GLU A 26 11.10 0.85 -3.12
CA GLU A 26 11.48 1.93 -4.01
C GLU A 26 10.22 2.52 -4.65
N ALA A 27 9.98 3.82 -4.44
CA ALA A 27 8.83 4.49 -5.05
C ALA A 27 9.08 4.73 -6.53
N GLY A 28 8.24 4.14 -7.39
CA GLY A 28 8.23 4.43 -8.82
C GLY A 28 7.73 5.84 -9.14
N LYS A 29 7.79 6.23 -10.41
CA LYS A 29 7.25 7.52 -10.87
C LYS A 29 5.72 7.55 -10.68
N PRO A 30 5.16 8.56 -10.00
CA PRO A 30 3.72 8.70 -9.87
C PRO A 30 3.13 8.94 -11.27
N CYS A 31 2.16 8.10 -11.63
CA CYS A 31 1.49 8.15 -12.92
C CYS A 31 0.00 8.40 -12.72
N LEU A 32 -0.62 9.17 -13.62
CA LEU A 32 -2.07 9.26 -13.67
C LEU A 32 -2.58 7.92 -14.23
N LYS A 33 -3.23 7.12 -13.38
CA LYS A 33 -3.81 5.84 -13.77
C LYS A 33 -4.92 6.12 -14.79
N LYS A 34 -4.74 5.66 -16.05
CA LYS A 34 -5.74 5.77 -17.12
C LYS A 34 -6.66 4.54 -17.21
N ASP A 35 -6.29 3.46 -16.52
CA ASP A 35 -6.99 2.17 -16.51
C ASP A 35 -7.62 1.90 -15.14
N ASP A 36 -8.86 1.42 -15.12
CA ASP A 36 -9.65 1.18 -13.91
C ASP A 36 -9.17 -0.05 -13.12
N VAL A 37 -8.40 -0.93 -13.74
CA VAL A 37 -8.03 -2.24 -13.17
C VAL A 37 -6.93 -2.09 -12.11
N ALA A 38 -7.23 -2.38 -10.85
CA ALA A 38 -6.21 -2.62 -9.83
C ALA A 38 -5.64 -4.03 -10.02
N GLN A 39 -4.45 -4.15 -10.63
CA GLN A 39 -3.76 -5.43 -10.75
C GLN A 39 -3.04 -5.76 -9.45
N GLY A 40 -3.64 -6.61 -8.63
CA GLY A 40 -2.98 -7.28 -7.50
C GLY A 40 -3.97 -8.10 -6.68
N ASP A 41 -3.46 -9.06 -5.91
CA ASP A 41 -4.27 -10.03 -5.19
C ASP A 41 -5.01 -9.45 -3.97
N VAL A 42 -4.42 -8.46 -3.31
CA VAL A 42 -4.96 -7.84 -2.10
C VAL A 42 -4.97 -6.34 -2.25
N SER A 43 -6.15 -5.72 -2.16
CA SER A 43 -6.32 -4.26 -2.23
C SER A 43 -6.94 -3.72 -0.94
N GLY A 44 -6.27 -2.75 -0.32
CA GLY A 44 -6.83 -1.95 0.76
C GLY A 44 -7.35 -0.63 0.19
N VAL A 45 -8.60 -0.29 0.49
CA VAL A 45 -9.21 0.98 0.06
C VAL A 45 -9.51 1.83 1.28
N ILE A 46 -9.04 3.06 1.25
CA ILE A 46 -9.24 4.05 2.30
C ILE A 46 -9.98 5.23 1.67
N GLY A 47 -11.26 5.36 2.00
CA GLY A 47 -12.02 6.56 1.69
C GLY A 47 -11.66 7.67 2.67
N PHE A 48 -11.47 8.88 2.16
CA PHE A 48 -11.36 10.07 2.99
C PHE A 48 -12.43 11.08 2.59
N THR A 49 -13.06 11.65 3.61
CA THR A 49 -14.18 12.58 3.49
C THR A 49 -13.80 13.87 4.22
N GLY A 50 -13.82 15.01 3.53
CA GLY A 50 -13.34 16.31 4.04
C GLY A 50 -13.61 17.43 3.03
N GLU A 51 -12.73 18.45 2.93
CA GLU A 51 -12.83 19.49 1.87
C GLU A 51 -12.71 18.92 0.44
N SER A 52 -12.15 17.72 0.30
CA SER A 52 -12.15 16.96 -0.94
C SER A 52 -12.45 15.50 -0.63
N ASN A 53 -13.42 14.93 -1.34
CA ASN A 53 -13.76 13.52 -1.23
C ASN A 53 -12.90 12.73 -2.20
N GLY A 54 -12.28 11.67 -1.70
CA GLY A 54 -11.47 10.80 -2.53
C GLY A 54 -11.24 9.44 -1.90
N THR A 55 -10.68 8.56 -2.70
CA THR A 55 -10.33 7.20 -2.29
C THR A 55 -8.86 6.97 -2.60
N VAL A 56 -8.12 6.50 -1.61
CA VAL A 56 -6.78 5.95 -1.80
C VAL A 56 -6.89 4.44 -1.79
N SER A 57 -6.51 3.80 -2.89
CA SER A 57 -6.39 2.35 -2.97
C SER A 57 -4.91 1.96 -2.97
N VAL A 58 -4.53 1.03 -2.11
CA VAL A 58 -3.20 0.41 -2.08
C VAL A 58 -3.36 -1.06 -2.42
N THR A 59 -2.72 -1.49 -3.50
CA THR A 59 -2.83 -2.85 -4.03
C THR A 59 -1.47 -3.54 -3.94
N PHE A 60 -1.47 -4.76 -3.42
CA PHE A 60 -0.28 -5.59 -3.25
C PHE A 60 -0.48 -6.97 -3.89
N ASN A 61 0.62 -7.53 -4.41
CA ASN A 61 0.66 -8.92 -4.83
C ASN A 61 0.77 -9.84 -3.61
N LYS A 62 0.25 -11.07 -3.74
CA LYS A 62 0.20 -12.06 -2.66
C LYS A 62 1.56 -12.30 -1.98
N SER A 63 2.61 -12.51 -2.79
CA SER A 63 3.97 -12.74 -2.27
C SER A 63 4.55 -11.54 -1.53
N CYS A 64 4.20 -10.31 -1.92
CA CYS A 64 4.67 -9.09 -1.26
C CYS A 64 3.98 -8.90 0.09
N ILE A 65 2.64 -9.01 0.13
CA ILE A 65 1.89 -8.76 1.37
C ILE A 65 2.20 -9.81 2.44
N LEU A 66 2.39 -11.08 2.07
CA LEU A 66 2.77 -12.14 3.02
C LEU A 66 4.10 -11.80 3.71
N LYS A 67 5.10 -11.31 2.96
CA LYS A 67 6.41 -10.94 3.50
C LYS A 67 6.33 -9.68 4.38
N ILE A 68 5.57 -8.67 3.96
CA ILE A 68 5.34 -7.45 4.74
C ILE A 68 4.69 -7.81 6.09
N VAL A 69 3.60 -8.56 6.05
CA VAL A 69 2.83 -8.96 7.23
C VAL A 69 3.66 -9.87 8.14
N SER A 70 4.44 -10.79 7.55
CA SER A 70 5.32 -11.67 8.30
C SER A 70 6.39 -10.89 9.06
N ASN A 71 7.01 -9.89 8.42
CA ASN A 71 8.00 -9.04 9.08
C ASN A 71 7.37 -8.12 10.14
N MET A 72 6.18 -7.56 9.89
CA MET A 72 5.49 -6.69 10.85
C MET A 72 5.04 -7.42 12.11
N LEU A 73 4.68 -8.71 12.00
CA LEU A 73 4.19 -9.52 13.13
C LEU A 73 5.26 -10.46 13.72
N GLY A 74 6.45 -10.54 13.12
CA GLY A 74 7.54 -11.41 13.57
C GLY A 74 7.25 -12.91 13.46
N GLN A 75 6.27 -13.31 12.66
CA GLN A 75 5.86 -14.70 12.48
C GLN A 75 5.69 -15.01 10.99
N GLU A 76 6.02 -16.24 10.56
CA GLU A 76 5.84 -16.65 9.16
C GLU A 76 4.34 -16.73 8.82
N MET A 77 3.87 -15.79 8.01
CA MET A 77 2.47 -15.75 7.60
C MET A 77 2.30 -16.63 6.37
N ASN A 78 1.75 -17.83 6.57
CA ASN A 78 1.30 -18.69 5.48
C ASN A 78 -0.19 -18.42 5.19
N GLU A 79 -0.59 -18.61 3.94
CA GLU A 79 -1.89 -18.22 3.34
C GLU A 79 -3.14 -18.84 4.03
N SER A 80 -2.93 -19.63 5.08
CA SER A 80 -3.88 -20.49 5.76
C SER A 80 -4.63 -19.84 6.92
N ARG A 81 -4.53 -18.52 7.16
CA ARG A 81 -5.49 -17.85 8.06
C ARG A 81 -6.80 -17.60 7.33
N LYS A 82 -7.61 -18.66 7.24
CA LYS A 82 -9.05 -18.50 7.31
C LYS A 82 -9.41 -18.05 8.72
N GLU A 83 -10.34 -17.10 8.75
CA GLU A 83 -11.08 -16.63 9.91
C GLU A 83 -11.47 -17.76 10.89
#